data_AF-A0A1L5KP92-F1
#
_entry.id   AF-A0A1L5KP92-F1
#
_cell.length_a   1.000
_cell.length_b   1.000
_cell.length_c   1.000
_cell.angle_alpha   90.00
_cell.angle_beta   90.00
_cell.angle_gamma   90.00
#
_symmetry.space_group_name_H-M   'P 1'
#
loop_
_entity.id
_entity.type
_entity.pdbx_description
1 polymer ?
#
loop_
_entity_poly.entity_id
_entity_poly.type
_entity_poly.pdbx_seq_one_letter_code
_entity_poly.pdbx_strand_id
1 'polypeptide(L)' 'MNLIVAVDKNWGIGNNNKLLVSIPSDMKFFRQETSGKVVVMGRKTLESF' A
#
# COMPACT_ATOMS: atom_id res chain seq x y z
N MET A 1 -13.41 10.48 -2.93
CA MET A 1 -12.69 9.20 -3.13
C MET A 1 -11.22 9.51 -3.00
N ASN A 2 -10.51 8.87 -2.08
CA ASN A 2 -9.12 9.17 -1.75
C ASN A 2 -8.23 7.99 -2.12
N LEU A 3 -6.99 8.27 -2.50
CA LEU A 3 -5.96 7.29 -2.81
C LEU A 3 -4.85 7.40 -1.76
N ILE A 4 -4.32 6.26 -1.34
CA ILE A 4 -3.15 6.16 -0.45
C ILE A 4 -2.19 5.15 -1.08
N VAL A 5 -0.94 5.57 -1.29
CA VAL A 5 0.07 4.75 -1.99
C VAL A 5 1.48 5.20 -1.60
N ALA A 6 2.37 4.25 -1.35
CA ALA A 6 3.80 4.50 -1.21
C ALA A 6 4.47 4.43 -2.59
N VAL A 7 5.18 5.49 -2.97
CA VAL A 7 5.82 5.63 -4.29
C VAL A 7 7.32 5.92 -4.13
N ASP A 8 8.14 5.38 -5.03
CA ASP A 8 9.51 5.82 -5.18
C ASP A 8 9.60 7.13 -6.01
N LYS A 9 10.82 7.63 -6.25
CA LYS A 9 11.06 8.85 -7.02
C LYS A 9 10.63 8.75 -8.50
N ASN A 10 10.46 7.54 -9.01
CA ASN A 10 10.06 7.22 -10.38
C ASN A 10 8.60 6.76 -10.46
N TRP A 11 7.80 6.98 -9.41
CA TRP A 11 6.40 6.54 -9.31
C TRP A 11 6.18 5.02 -9.31
N GLY A 12 7.21 4.23 -9.02
CA GLY A 12 7.06 2.81 -8.77
C GLY A 12 6.37 2.53 -7.44
N ILE A 13 5.52 1.49 -7.39
CA ILE A 13 4.73 1.11 -6.19
C ILE A 13 4.96 -0.35 -5.75
N GLY A 14 5.44 -1.20 -6.65
CA GLY A 14 5.69 -2.61 -6.38
C GLY A 14 6.36 -3.28 -7.58
N ASN A 15 7.05 -4.39 -7.32
CA ASN A 15 7.71 -5.21 -8.33
C ASN A 15 7.50 -6.69 -8.00
N ASN A 16 7.20 -7.53 -9.00
CA ASN A 16 6.99 -8.97 -8.83
C ASN A 16 5.99 -9.33 -7.70
N ASN A 17 4.85 -8.62 -7.64
CA ASN A 17 3.80 -8.77 -6.60
C ASN A 17 4.30 -8.52 -5.16
N LYS A 18 5.36 -7.72 -4.98
CA LYS A 18 5.86 -7.28 -3.67
C LYS A 18 6.03 -5.77 -3.65
N LEU A 19 6.03 -5.18 -2.46
CA LEU A 19 6.42 -3.78 -2.27
C LEU A 19 7.87 -3.57 -2.71
N LEU A 20 8.18 -2.38 -3.24
CA LEU A 20 9.56 -2.02 -3.62
C LEU A 20 10.52 -2.07 -2.41
N VAL A 21 10.01 -1.71 -1.23
CA VAL A 21 10.72 -1.72 0.03
C VAL A 21 9.73 -1.96 1.16
N SER A 22 10.16 -2.67 2.21
CA SER A 22 9.37 -2.84 3.43
C SER A 22 9.74 -1.76 4.44
N ILE A 23 8.80 -0.85 4.71
CA ILE A 23 8.97 0.25 5.67
C ILE A 23 7.91 0.08 6.77
N PRO A 24 8.28 -0.41 7.98
CA PRO A 24 7.30 -0.67 9.04
C PRO A 24 6.48 0.55 9.47
N SER A 25 7.09 1.75 9.45
CA SER A 25 6.39 3.00 9.76
C SER A 25 5.34 3.37 8.71
N ASP A 26 5.61 3.12 7.43
CA ASP A 26 4.66 3.33 6.34
C ASP A 26 3.45 2.40 6.45
N MET A 27 3.69 1.12 6.77
CA MET A 27 2.60 0.16 7.04
C MET A 27 1.75 0.55 8.25
N LYS A 28 2.38 1.12 9.29
CA LYS A 28 1.64 1.66 10.44
C LYS A 28 0.78 2.87 10.04
N PHE A 29 1.34 3.77 9.23
CA PHE A 29 0.60 4.92 8.69
C PHE A 29 -0.58 4.49 7.82
N PHE A 30 -0.38 3.55 6.89
CA PHE A 30 -1.46 3.00 6.07
C PHE A 30 -2.60 2.48 6.94
N ARG A 31 -2.30 1.65 7.96
CA ARG A 31 -3.31 1.13 8.90
C ARG A 31 -4.02 2.24 9.65
N GLN A 32 -3.31 3.24 10.16
CA GLN A 32 -3.91 4.38 10.86
C GLN A 32 -4.88 5.14 9.96
N GLU A 33 -4.50 5.39 8.71
CA GLU A 33 -5.32 6.13 7.75
C GLU A 33 -6.53 5.32 7.24
N THR A 34 -6.43 4.00 7.16
CA THR A 34 -7.50 3.17 6.58
C THR A 34 -8.40 2.51 7.63
N SER A 35 -8.00 2.47 8.90
CA SER A 35 -8.79 1.81 9.95
C SER A 35 -10.18 2.43 10.10
N GLY A 36 -11.21 1.58 10.22
CA GLY A 36 -12.61 2.01 10.31
C GLY A 36 -13.21 2.51 8.98
N LYS A 37 -12.47 2.42 7.87
CA LYS A 37 -12.92 2.81 6.52
C LYS A 37 -13.02 1.60 5.61
N VAL A 38 -13.75 1.75 4.50
CA VAL A 38 -13.75 0.77 3.42
C VAL A 38 -12.48 0.93 2.59
N VAL A 39 -11.71 -0.15 2.47
CA VAL A 39 -10.50 -0.19 1.63
C VAL A 39 -10.81 -0.96 0.36
N VAL A 40 -10.63 -0.31 -0.78
CA VAL A 40 -10.74 -0.94 -2.10
C VAL A 40 -9.33 -1.21 -2.61
N MET A 41 -9.03 -2.47 -2.92
CA MET A 41 -7.72 -2.90 -3.43
C MET A 41 -7.88 -3.99 -4.50
N GLY A 42 -6.88 -4.13 -5.37
CA GLY A 42 -6.87 -5.20 -6.37
C GLY A 42 -6.60 -6.58 -5.77
N ARG A 43 -7.10 -7.64 -6.40
CA ARG A 43 -6.92 -9.04 -5.96
C ARG A 43 -5.46 -9.40 -5.65
N LYS A 44 -4.52 -9.06 -6.54
CA LYS A 44 -3.09 -9.36 -6.35
C LYS A 44 -2.50 -8.66 -5.12
N THR A 45 -2.95 -7.44 -4.83
CA THR A 45 -2.51 -6.69 -3.65
C THR A 45 -3.01 -7.36 -2.38
N LEU A 46 -4.26 -7.83 -2.37
CA LEU A 46 -4.82 -8.58 -1.25
C LEU A 46 -4.08 -9.90 -1.00
N GLU A 47 -3.71 -10.63 -2.05
CA GLU A 47 -2.95 -11.89 -1.94
C GLU A 47 -1.50 -11.72 -1.49
N SER A 48 -0.90 -10.54 -1.71
CA SER A 48 0.46 -10.23 -1.28
C SER A 48 0.57 -9.69 0.14
N PHE A 49 -0.56 -9.38 0.78
CA PHE A 49 -0.65 -8.71 2.07
C PHE A 49 -0.45 -9.67 3.26
#